data_AF-A0A3D5LCL1-F1
#
_entry.id   AF-A0A3D5LCL1-F1
#
_cell.length_a   1.000
_cell.length_b   1.000
_cell.length_c   1.000
_cell.angle_alpha   90.00
_cell.angle_beta   90.00
_cell.angle_gamma   90.00
#
_symmetry.space_group_name_H-M   'P 1'
#
loop_
_entity.id
_entity.type
_entity.pdbx_description
1 polymer ?
#
loop_
_entity_poly.entity_id
_entity_poly.type
_entity_poly.pdbx_seq_one_letter_code
_entity_poly.pdbx_strand_id
1 'polypeptide(L)'
;MCGFKSGLILKNRCVIAEGANDSHSDLLESLGIEDNIENAMRVFVRVELLPPNEEWWTDPDTWKENVDQDILPEWFENDKDRYFDEFRKAVKDWWKEHVRIDEEIEELSSGYYRLKRCKVKNMLKDVKAMLDNSTV
;
A
#
# COMPACT_ATOMS: atom_id res chain seq x y z
N MET A 1 -6.13 -10.34 -9.37
CA MET A 1 -6.79 -9.41 -8.44
C MET A 1 -5.75 -9.08 -7.40
N CYS A 2 -5.35 -7.82 -7.31
CA CYS A 2 -4.25 -7.40 -6.43
C CYS A 2 -4.71 -7.36 -4.96
N GLY A 3 -3.85 -7.83 -4.07
CA GLY A 3 -4.02 -7.80 -2.62
C GLY A 3 -3.63 -6.46 -2.01
N PHE A 4 -4.40 -6.04 -1.02
CA PHE A 4 -4.05 -4.91 -0.18
C PHE A 4 -2.97 -5.33 0.83
N LYS A 5 -1.88 -4.60 1.02
CA LYS A 5 -1.46 -3.34 0.39
C LYS A 5 -0.47 -3.60 -0.75
N SER A 6 -0.76 -3.12 -1.96
CA SER A 6 0.13 -3.36 -3.11
C SER A 6 1.17 -2.26 -3.30
N GLY A 7 2.23 -2.63 -4.01
CA GLY A 7 3.27 -1.71 -4.46
C GLY A 7 4.23 -2.32 -5.47
N LEU A 8 5.19 -1.50 -5.89
CA LEU A 8 6.30 -1.86 -6.75
C LEU A 8 7.61 -1.62 -6.00
N ILE A 9 8.48 -2.62 -5.98
CA ILE A 9 9.88 -2.45 -5.60
C ILE A 9 10.67 -2.19 -6.88
N LEU A 10 11.30 -1.02 -6.95
CA LEU A 10 12.30 -0.69 -7.95
C LEU A 10 13.67 -0.82 -7.28
N LYS A 11 14.72 -1.00 -8.08
CA LYS A 11 16.09 -1.21 -7.56
C LYS A 11 16.54 -0.18 -6.51
N ASN A 12 16.08 1.06 -6.62
CA ASN A 12 16.51 2.19 -5.78
C ASN A 12 15.40 2.79 -4.89
N ARG A 13 14.14 2.31 -4.99
CA ARG A 13 13.02 2.86 -4.20
C ARG A 13 11.80 1.93 -4.23
N CYS A 14 10.93 2.09 -3.24
CA CYS A 14 9.59 1.52 -3.26
C CYS A 14 8.55 2.55 -3.73
N VAL A 15 7.53 2.09 -4.45
CA VAL A 15 6.35 2.87 -4.80
C VAL A 15 5.13 2.11 -4.29
N ILE A 16 4.27 2.75 -3.51
CA ILE A 16 3.10 2.11 -2.92
C ILE A 16 1.86 2.64 -3.64
N ALA A 17 0.86 1.78 -3.82
CA ALA A 17 -0.44 2.21 -4.32
C ALA A 17 -1.05 3.29 -3.42
N GLU A 18 -1.51 4.38 -4.00
CA GLU A 18 -2.14 5.45 -3.24
C GLU A 18 -3.66 5.27 -3.18
N GLY A 19 -4.25 5.72 -2.08
CA GLY A 19 -5.70 5.69 -1.91
C GLY A 19 -6.29 4.28 -1.87
N ALA A 20 -7.35 4.07 -2.66
CA ALA A 20 -8.10 2.81 -2.74
C ALA A 20 -7.71 1.93 -3.95
N ASN A 21 -6.77 2.37 -4.78
CA ASN A 21 -6.41 1.65 -6.00
C ASN A 21 -5.10 0.89 -5.82
N ASP A 22 -5.21 -0.42 -5.56
CA ASP A 22 -4.07 -1.33 -5.41
C ASP A 22 -3.67 -2.03 -6.73
N SER A 23 -4.08 -1.54 -7.90
CA SER A 23 -3.69 -2.09 -9.21
C SER A 23 -2.20 -1.90 -9.49
N HIS A 24 -1.44 -3.00 -9.69
CA HIS A 24 -0.05 -2.91 -10.15
C HIS A 24 0.06 -2.34 -11.56
N SER A 25 -0.91 -2.63 -12.45
CA SER A 25 -0.91 -2.10 -13.81
C SER A 25 -1.04 -0.57 -13.82
N ASP A 26 -1.92 -0.02 -12.97
CA ASP A 26 -2.10 1.43 -12.85
C ASP A 26 -0.86 2.08 -12.21
N LEU A 27 -0.22 1.40 -11.25
CA LEU A 27 1.07 1.84 -10.68
C LEU A 27 2.17 1.90 -11.75
N LEU A 28 2.31 0.85 -12.56
CA LEU A 28 3.28 0.80 -13.66
C LEU A 28 2.99 1.89 -14.71
N GLU A 29 1.73 2.06 -15.11
CA GLU A 29 1.29 3.09 -16.04
C GLU A 29 1.60 4.50 -15.51
N SER A 30 1.32 4.77 -14.24
CA SER A 30 1.60 6.06 -13.59
C SER A 30 3.09 6.43 -13.60
N LEU A 31 3.96 5.43 -13.67
CA LEU A 31 5.41 5.58 -13.73
C LEU A 31 5.95 5.56 -15.18
N GLY A 32 5.09 5.34 -16.18
CA GLY A 32 5.48 5.16 -17.57
C GLY A 32 6.29 3.88 -17.80
N ILE A 33 6.09 2.86 -16.97
CA ILE A 33 6.76 1.56 -17.09
C ILE A 33 5.81 0.59 -17.78
N GLU A 34 6.29 -0.04 -18.85
CA GLU A 34 5.51 -1.05 -19.57
C GLU A 34 5.51 -2.38 -18.78
N ASP A 35 4.32 -2.97 -18.57
CA ASP A 35 4.16 -4.26 -17.91
C ASP A 35 4.46 -5.40 -18.90
N ASN A 36 5.75 -5.71 -19.07
CA ASN A 36 6.23 -6.79 -19.93
C ASN A 36 7.34 -7.60 -19.25
N ILE A 37 7.67 -8.75 -19.85
CA ILE A 37 8.65 -9.70 -19.31
C ILE A 37 10.04 -9.06 -19.15
N GLU A 38 10.48 -8.24 -20.12
CA GLU A 38 11.80 -7.60 -20.05
C GLU A 38 11.90 -6.68 -18.83
N ASN A 39 10.88 -5.88 -18.58
CA ASN A 39 10.84 -4.98 -17.44
C ASN A 39 10.65 -5.73 -16.11
N ALA A 40 9.82 -6.78 -16.07
CA ALA A 40 9.68 -7.63 -14.89
C ALA A 40 11.01 -8.32 -14.50
N MET A 41 11.87 -8.62 -15.48
CA MET A 41 13.20 -9.19 -15.26
C MET A 41 14.26 -8.20 -14.78
N ARG A 42 14.04 -6.88 -14.92
CA ARG A 42 15.14 -5.90 -14.79
C ARG A 42 14.81 -4.66 -13.98
N VAL A 43 13.55 -4.21 -14.01
CA VAL A 43 13.14 -2.87 -13.61
C VAL A 43 12.35 -2.88 -12.30
N PHE A 44 11.37 -3.78 -12.18
CA PHE A 44 10.42 -3.77 -11.07
C PHE A 44 10.11 -5.17 -10.52
N VAL A 45 9.61 -5.19 -9.30
CA VAL A 45 8.93 -6.34 -8.69
C VAL A 45 7.57 -5.89 -8.15
N ARG A 46 6.50 -6.54 -8.61
CA ARG A 46 5.15 -6.43 -8.05
C ARG A 46 5.11 -7.14 -6.73
N VAL A 47 4.79 -6.41 -5.67
CA VAL A 47 4.73 -6.95 -4.32
C VAL A 47 3.46 -6.51 -3.63
N GLU A 48 3.11 -7.24 -2.59
CA GLU A 48 2.01 -6.93 -1.70
C GLU A 48 2.44 -7.21 -0.26
N LEU A 49 1.86 -6.45 0.66
CA LEU A 49 1.99 -6.68 2.08
C LEU A 49 0.59 -6.94 2.66
N LEU A 50 0.28 -8.21 2.88
CA LEU A 50 -1.06 -8.71 3.14
C LEU A 50 -1.36 -8.71 4.65
N PRO A 51 -2.37 -7.96 5.13
CA PRO A 51 -2.77 -8.02 6.52
C PRO A 51 -3.35 -9.39 6.88
N PRO A 52 -3.16 -9.86 8.12
CA PRO A 52 -3.81 -11.07 8.60
C PRO A 52 -5.33 -10.92 8.51
N ASN A 53 -6.01 -11.93 7.98
CA ASN A 53 -7.48 -11.98 7.83
C ASN A 53 -8.09 -10.74 7.14
N GLU A 54 -7.36 -10.10 6.24
CA GLU A 54 -7.79 -8.85 5.57
C GLU A 54 -7.97 -7.65 6.52
N GLU A 55 -7.45 -7.75 7.75
CA GLU A 55 -7.56 -6.73 8.80
C GLU A 55 -6.51 -5.64 8.62
N TRP A 56 -6.75 -4.75 7.66
CA TRP A 56 -5.87 -3.61 7.31
C TRP A 56 -5.56 -2.65 8.47
N TRP A 57 -6.29 -2.74 9.58
CA TRP A 57 -6.06 -1.95 10.80
C TRP A 57 -5.05 -2.59 11.76
N THR A 58 -4.48 -3.75 11.44
CA THR A 58 -3.41 -4.38 12.23
C THR A 58 -2.04 -3.77 11.90
N ASP A 59 -1.06 -3.96 12.79
CA ASP A 59 0.30 -3.43 12.60
C ASP A 59 0.96 -4.05 11.35
N PRO A 60 1.42 -3.23 10.37
CA PRO A 60 2.08 -3.75 9.19
C PRO A 60 3.34 -4.58 9.46
N ASP A 61 3.95 -4.55 10.65
CA ASP A 61 5.02 -5.48 11.01
C ASP A 61 4.56 -6.95 11.03
N THR A 62 3.27 -7.19 11.23
CA THR A 62 2.69 -8.55 11.28
C THR A 62 2.22 -9.06 9.92
N TRP A 63 2.25 -8.20 8.89
CA TRP A 63 1.69 -8.52 7.59
C TRP A 63 2.60 -9.41 6.76
N LYS A 64 1.98 -10.28 5.96
CA LYS A 64 2.67 -11.28 5.15
C LYS A 64 3.13 -10.67 3.83
N GLU A 65 4.37 -10.93 3.48
CA GLU A 65 4.95 -10.56 2.19
C GLU A 65 4.43 -11.48 1.08
N ASN A 66 4.09 -10.87 -0.05
CA ASN A 66 3.72 -11.58 -1.26
C ASN A 66 4.44 -10.94 -2.46
N VAL A 67 4.92 -11.78 -3.38
CA VAL A 67 5.50 -11.36 -4.65
C VAL A 67 4.53 -11.80 -5.74
N ASP A 68 4.00 -10.83 -6.50
CA ASP A 68 2.95 -11.06 -7.50
C ASP A 68 3.53 -11.12 -8.94
N GLN A 69 4.61 -11.88 -9.11
CA GLN A 69 5.18 -12.20 -10.43
C GLN A 69 6.09 -13.42 -10.35
N ASP A 70 6.18 -14.16 -11.46
CA ASP A 70 6.94 -15.42 -11.54
C ASP A 70 8.42 -15.22 -11.86
N ILE A 71 8.78 -14.08 -12.47
CA ILE A 71 10.14 -13.80 -12.91
C ILE A 71 10.67 -12.63 -12.11
N LEU A 72 11.86 -12.78 -11.51
CA LEU A 72 12.44 -11.76 -10.63
C LEU A 72 13.76 -11.23 -11.18
N PRO A 73 14.07 -9.95 -10.95
CA PRO A 73 15.39 -9.41 -11.22
C PRO A 73 16.44 -9.97 -10.26
N GLU A 74 17.63 -10.26 -10.78
CA GLU A 74 18.76 -10.77 -10.00
C GLU A 74 19.10 -9.87 -8.79
N TRP A 75 18.97 -8.54 -8.96
CA TRP A 75 19.23 -7.60 -7.86
C TRP A 75 18.25 -7.76 -6.70
N PHE A 76 17.02 -8.20 -6.96
CA PHE A 76 16.01 -8.44 -5.92
C PHE A 76 16.26 -9.79 -5.25
N GLU A 77 16.52 -10.84 -6.04
CA GLU A 77 16.77 -12.18 -5.51
C GLU A 77 18.01 -12.23 -4.60
N ASN A 78 19.05 -11.47 -4.95
CA ASN A 78 20.28 -11.41 -4.18
C ASN A 78 20.13 -10.73 -2.80
N ASP A 79 19.06 -9.96 -2.56
CA ASP A 79 18.89 -9.16 -1.34
C ASP A 79 17.41 -8.92 -0.98
N LYS A 80 16.62 -10.00 -1.06
CA LYS A 80 15.16 -9.94 -0.93
C LYS A 80 14.71 -9.33 0.40
N ASP A 81 15.39 -9.67 1.50
CA ASP A 81 15.04 -9.22 2.84
C ASP A 81 15.19 -7.70 2.98
N ARG A 82 16.29 -7.10 2.49
CA ARG A 82 16.46 -5.63 2.50
C ARG A 82 15.35 -4.93 1.74
N TYR A 83 15.01 -5.44 0.55
CA TYR A 83 13.97 -4.83 -0.28
C TYR A 83 12.58 -4.91 0.38
N PHE A 84 12.27 -6.01 1.06
CA PHE A 84 11.03 -6.11 1.83
C PHE A 84 11.04 -5.26 3.09
N ASP A 85 12.18 -5.10 3.78
CA ASP A 85 12.30 -4.17 4.90
C ASP A 85 12.04 -2.72 4.46
N GLU A 86 12.60 -2.30 3.33
CA GLU A 86 12.35 -0.99 2.73
C GLU A 86 10.88 -0.81 2.34
N PHE A 87 10.28 -1.83 1.73
CA PHE A 87 8.86 -1.82 1.35
C PHE A 87 7.95 -1.75 2.57
N ARG A 88 8.19 -2.58 3.58
CA ARG A 88 7.44 -2.60 4.84
C ARG A 88 7.53 -1.26 5.55
N LYS A 89 8.71 -0.65 5.61
CA LYS A 89 8.88 0.70 6.15
C LYS A 89 7.98 1.71 5.44
N ALA A 90 7.99 1.70 4.11
CA ALA A 90 7.15 2.60 3.33
C ALA A 90 5.65 2.34 3.56
N VAL A 91 5.23 1.07 3.68
CA VAL A 91 3.83 0.70 4.00
C VAL A 91 3.45 1.17 5.40
N LYS A 92 4.35 1.07 6.39
CA LYS A 92 4.11 1.60 7.74
C LYS A 92 3.94 3.11 7.76
N ASP A 93 4.73 3.83 6.99
CA ASP A 93 4.63 5.27 6.90
C ASP A 93 3.28 5.67 6.28
N TRP A 94 2.88 5.03 5.18
CA TRP A 94 1.54 5.18 4.61
C TRP A 94 0.43 4.84 5.61
N TRP A 95 0.55 3.70 6.32
CA TRP A 95 -0.44 3.23 7.27
C TRP A 95 -0.66 4.24 8.40
N LYS A 96 0.42 4.77 8.98
CA LYS A 96 0.34 5.79 10.04
C LYS A 96 -0.33 7.07 9.56
N GLU A 97 -0.13 7.44 8.30
CA GLU A 97 -0.73 8.65 7.73
C GLU A 97 -2.22 8.47 7.40
N HIS A 98 -2.63 7.30 6.93
CA HIS A 98 -3.95 7.08 6.34
C HIS A 98 -4.92 6.26 7.20
N VAL A 99 -4.43 5.44 8.14
CA VAL A 99 -5.26 4.58 8.99
C VAL A 99 -5.52 5.24 10.34
N ARG A 100 -6.80 5.31 10.74
CA ARG A 100 -7.24 5.77 12.07
C ARG A 100 -8.14 4.73 12.70
N ILE A 101 -7.98 4.50 14.00
CA ILE A 101 -8.65 3.40 14.71
C ILE A 101 -9.12 3.90 16.07
N ASP A 102 -10.41 3.74 16.38
CA ASP A 102 -11.01 4.10 17.68
C ASP A 102 -10.82 5.58 18.07
N GLU A 103 -10.72 6.47 17.08
CA GLU A 103 -10.48 7.91 17.28
C GLU A 103 -11.76 8.75 17.16
N GLU A 104 -11.86 9.79 17.99
CA GLU A 104 -12.80 10.90 17.77
C GLU A 104 -12.05 12.05 17.07
N ILE A 105 -12.49 12.38 15.85
CA ILE A 105 -11.81 13.31 14.94
C ILE A 105 -12.72 14.53 14.74
N GLU A 106 -12.25 15.72 15.11
CA GLU A 106 -13.03 16.94 14.94
C GLU A 106 -13.24 17.28 13.45
N GLU A 107 -12.18 17.19 12.66
CA GLU A 107 -12.23 17.54 11.24
C GLU A 107 -11.22 16.74 10.42
N LEU A 108 -11.66 16.26 9.25
CA LEU A 108 -10.79 15.87 8.15
C LEU A 108 -11.00 16.84 6.99
N SER A 109 -9.91 17.46 6.53
CA SER A 109 -9.97 18.55 5.56
C SER A 109 -9.59 18.14 4.13
N SER A 110 -8.67 17.18 3.96
CA SER A 110 -8.29 16.62 2.66
C SER A 110 -7.58 15.27 2.82
N GLY A 111 -7.41 14.55 1.70
CA GLY A 111 -6.60 13.33 1.62
C GLY A 111 -7.43 12.06 1.58
N TYR A 112 -6.74 10.92 1.74
CA TYR A 112 -7.36 9.61 1.81
C TYR A 112 -7.24 9.03 3.21
N TYR A 113 -8.29 8.38 3.72
CA TYR A 113 -8.22 7.69 5.01
C TYR A 113 -8.97 6.35 5.00
N ARG A 114 -8.51 5.44 5.84
CA ARG A 114 -9.27 4.26 6.25
C ARG A 114 -9.58 4.37 7.74
N LEU A 115 -10.86 4.42 8.07
CA LEU A 115 -11.34 4.71 9.42
C LEU A 115 -12.02 3.49 10.02
N LYS A 116 -11.47 2.97 11.11
CA LYS A 116 -12.02 1.83 11.84
C LYS A 116 -12.59 2.30 13.18
N ARG A 117 -13.91 2.19 13.37
CA ARG A 117 -14.59 2.58 14.62
C ARG A 117 -14.33 4.03 15.07
N CYS A 118 -14.09 4.93 14.12
CA CYS A 118 -13.89 6.35 14.39
C CYS A 118 -15.22 7.12 14.39
N LYS A 119 -15.22 8.26 15.07
CA LYS A 119 -16.29 9.27 14.94
C LYS A 119 -15.68 10.55 14.39
N VAL A 120 -16.05 10.93 13.18
CA VAL A 120 -15.62 12.18 12.55
C VAL A 120 -16.77 13.17 12.68
N LYS A 121 -16.51 14.39 13.19
CA LYS A 121 -17.55 15.41 13.32
C LYS A 121 -17.76 16.18 12.01
N ASN A 122 -16.67 16.57 11.35
CA ASN A 122 -16.72 17.30 10.08
C ASN A 122 -15.78 16.64 9.06
N MET A 123 -16.31 16.32 7.88
CA MET A 123 -15.50 15.82 6.76
C MET A 123 -15.72 16.70 5.53
N LEU A 124 -14.65 17.34 5.07
CA LEU A 124 -14.71 18.21 3.91
C LEU A 124 -14.77 17.39 2.60
N LYS A 125 -15.23 18.03 1.52
CA LYS A 125 -15.51 17.37 0.23
C LYS A 125 -14.29 16.73 -0.44
N ASP A 126 -13.10 17.22 -0.12
CA ASP A 126 -11.84 16.74 -0.72
C ASP A 126 -11.26 15.53 0.03
N VAL A 127 -11.95 15.07 1.09
CA VAL A 127 -11.60 13.84 1.81
C VAL A 127 -12.22 12.64 1.13
N LYS A 128 -11.40 11.62 0.88
CA LYS A 128 -11.85 10.29 0.48
C LYS A 128 -11.65 9.33 1.65
N ALA A 129 -12.72 8.83 2.25
CA ALA A 129 -12.62 7.92 3.39
C ALA A 129 -13.28 6.57 3.10
N MET A 130 -12.60 5.49 3.46
CA MET A 130 -13.21 4.18 3.62
C MET A 130 -13.64 4.01 5.08
N LEU A 131 -14.94 3.78 5.31
CA LEU A 131 -15.50 3.66 6.66
C LEU A 131 -15.75 2.19 7.00
N ASP A 132 -15.19 1.75 8.12
CA ASP A 132 -15.47 0.45 8.72
C ASP A 132 -15.94 0.65 10.16
N ASN A 133 -17.25 0.48 10.39
CA ASN A 133 -17.92 0.78 11.66
C ASN A 133 -17.65 2.20 12.18
N SER A 134 -17.34 3.15 11.29
CA SER A 134 -17.09 4.56 11.61
C SER A 134 -18.29 5.43 11.23
N THR A 135 -18.46 6.55 11.92
CA THR A 135 -19.52 7.53 11.64
C THR A 135 -18.92 8.87 11.24
N VAL A 136 -19.55 9.55 10.29
CA VAL A 136 -19.22 10.89 9.81
C VAL A 136 -20.48 11.73 9.78
#